data_AF-A0A8T3V9E7-F1
#
_entry.id   AF-A0A8T3V9E7-F1
#
_cell.length_a   1.000
_cell.length_b   1.000
_cell.length_c   1.000
_cell.angle_alpha   90.00
_cell.angle_beta   90.00
_cell.angle_gamma   90.00
#
_symmetry.space_group_name_H-M   'P 1'
#
loop_
_entity.id
_entity.type
_entity.pdbx_description
1 polymer ?
#
loop_
_entity_poly.entity_id
_entity_poly.type
_entity_poly.pdbx_seq_one_letter_code
_entity_poly.pdbx_strand_id
1 'polypeptide(L)'
;MKVGNGIVKKYSREYNRTLKNGERKKYTTEQIQITVPKNEDIYENKEEVLIIPNSEIEKFKSREEEIIVLRIANYLHVEEVKKLEEQLKNTNQAPTLEFEKEINELKAEIARKDEALSEMENKYQNLHQDNIDSLKKENENIKDKHSKLIVENENLKTKFVNIKTENENLKTKYSSIKEENKNLKTKCSNLKEEHSSIRESYNQVSIKYDHLKQENLNTKTSYAEIYEINESLEKDYDSLLDEYNDLVDKFNDVQDELYNLKTHQSRDDYIASRVKEFMLNRS
;
A
#
# COMPACT_ATOMS: atom_id res chain seq x y z
N MET A 1 -48.70 51.86 -113.49
CA MET A 1 -48.43 50.90 -114.58
C MET A 1 -49.14 51.42 -115.82
N LYS A 2 -48.47 51.56 -116.98
CA LYS A 2 -49.17 51.92 -118.24
C LYS A 2 -49.92 50.66 -118.73
N VAL A 3 -51.18 50.80 -119.12
CA VAL A 3 -52.03 49.67 -119.55
C VAL A 3 -52.56 49.98 -120.94
N GLY A 4 -52.33 49.09 -121.90
CA GLY A 4 -52.87 49.16 -123.26
C GLY A 4 -53.97 48.12 -123.45
N ASN A 5 -55.11 48.50 -124.04
CA ASN A 5 -56.22 47.57 -124.24
C ASN A 5 -56.19 47.02 -125.67
N GLY A 6 -56.04 45.71 -125.80
CA GLY A 6 -56.02 45.02 -127.09
C GLY A 6 -57.03 43.87 -127.12
N ILE A 7 -57.58 43.60 -128.30
CA ILE A 7 -58.40 42.40 -128.51
C ILE A 7 -57.49 41.28 -128.99
N VAL A 8 -57.48 40.20 -128.22
CA VAL A 8 -56.69 39.00 -128.51
C VAL A 8 -57.49 38.07 -129.43
N LYS A 9 -56.95 37.76 -130.61
CA LYS A 9 -57.48 36.74 -131.51
C LYS A 9 -56.49 35.59 -131.61
N LYS A 10 -56.99 34.36 -131.52
CA LYS A 10 -56.18 33.15 -131.65
C LYS A 10 -56.48 32.49 -132.98
N TYR A 11 -55.44 32.12 -133.70
CA TYR A 11 -55.53 31.40 -134.96
C TYR A 11 -54.77 30.10 -134.83
N SER A 12 -55.33 29.02 -135.38
CA SER A 12 -54.63 27.75 -135.55
C SER A 12 -54.54 27.43 -137.03
N ARG A 13 -53.38 26.93 -137.45
CA ARG A 13 -53.19 26.43 -138.81
C ARG A 13 -52.61 25.05 -138.78
N GLU A 14 -53.24 24.14 -139.53
CA GLU A 14 -52.83 22.75 -139.60
C GLU A 14 -52.15 22.46 -140.93
N TYR A 15 -51.01 21.78 -140.89
CA TYR A 15 -50.33 21.32 -142.08
C TYR A 15 -49.79 19.91 -141.91
N ASN A 16 -49.82 19.14 -143.00
CA ASN A 16 -49.33 17.77 -143.03
C ASN A 16 -47.91 17.74 -143.58
N ARG A 17 -46.97 17.19 -142.81
CA ARG A 17 -45.58 17.00 -143.23
C ARG A 17 -45.31 15.50 -143.39
N THR A 18 -44.81 15.09 -144.55
CA THR A 18 -44.36 13.71 -144.76
C THR A 18 -43.01 13.52 -144.08
N LEU A 19 -42.91 12.52 -143.22
CA LEU A 19 -41.70 12.16 -142.50
C LEU A 19 -40.84 11.24 -143.37
N LYS A 20 -39.53 11.16 -143.08
CA LYS A 20 -38.54 10.44 -143.93
C LYS A 20 -38.84 8.94 -144.10
N ASN A 21 -39.66 8.37 -143.22
CA ASN A 21 -40.14 6.99 -143.25
C ASN A 21 -41.44 6.80 -144.08
N GLY A 22 -41.91 7.84 -144.79
CA GLY A 22 -43.05 7.77 -145.71
C GLY A 22 -44.41 8.11 -145.09
N GLU A 23 -44.54 8.13 -143.75
CA GLU A 23 -45.78 8.49 -143.07
C GLU A 23 -46.02 10.01 -143.06
N ARG A 24 -47.28 10.44 -143.25
CA ARG A 24 -47.69 11.84 -143.14
C ARG A 24 -48.21 12.15 -141.74
N LYS A 25 -47.63 13.14 -141.06
CA LYS A 25 -48.05 13.60 -139.73
C LYS A 25 -48.56 15.04 -139.80
N LYS A 26 -49.71 15.29 -139.17
CA LYS A 26 -50.37 16.61 -139.11
C LYS A 26 -49.83 17.39 -137.92
N TYR A 27 -49.47 18.64 -138.14
CA TYR A 27 -49.02 19.58 -137.12
C TYR A 27 -49.97 20.76 -137.08
N THR A 28 -50.36 21.16 -135.89
CA THR A 28 -51.08 22.40 -135.57
C THR A 28 -50.08 23.41 -135.04
N THR A 29 -50.08 24.61 -135.59
CA THR A 29 -49.42 25.76 -134.95
C THR A 29 -50.50 26.76 -134.59
N GLU A 30 -50.52 27.18 -133.32
CA GLU A 30 -51.39 28.24 -132.84
C GLU A 30 -50.57 29.53 -132.70
N GLN A 31 -51.13 30.62 -133.21
CA GLN A 31 -50.58 31.96 -133.09
C GLN A 31 -51.64 32.88 -132.50
N ILE A 32 -51.20 33.75 -131.60
CA ILE A 32 -52.06 34.74 -130.99
C ILE A 32 -51.69 36.08 -131.60
N GLN A 33 -52.66 36.71 -132.25
CA GLN A 33 -52.52 38.06 -132.77
C GLN A 33 -53.30 39.01 -131.89
N ILE A 34 -52.66 40.08 -131.47
CA ILE A 34 -53.29 41.11 -130.66
C ILE A 34 -53.48 42.31 -131.55
N THR A 35 -54.74 42.71 -131.69
CA THR A 35 -55.07 43.91 -132.43
C THR A 35 -55.27 45.01 -131.42
N VAL A 36 -54.38 45.99 -131.42
CA VAL A 36 -54.47 47.19 -130.62
C VAL A 36 -54.85 48.34 -131.56
N PRO A 37 -55.89 49.14 -131.25
CA PRO A 37 -56.17 50.36 -131.98
C PRO A 37 -54.93 51.28 -131.98
N LYS A 38 -54.59 51.90 -133.12
CA LYS A 38 -53.35 52.69 -133.28
C LYS A 38 -53.16 53.82 -132.24
N ASN A 39 -54.25 54.34 -131.69
CA ASN A 39 -54.25 55.38 -130.66
C ASN A 39 -53.98 54.85 -129.24
N GLU A 40 -54.10 53.53 -129.03
CA GLU A 40 -53.77 52.84 -127.77
C GLU A 40 -52.53 51.94 -127.91
N ASP A 41 -51.88 51.98 -129.08
CA ASP A 41 -50.63 51.26 -129.32
C ASP A 41 -49.50 51.97 -128.58
N ILE A 42 -49.25 51.49 -127.36
CA ILE A 42 -48.18 51.94 -126.48
C ILE A 42 -46.96 51.00 -126.55
N TYR A 43 -46.95 50.02 -127.47
CA TYR A 43 -45.97 48.95 -127.53
C TYR A 43 -44.93 49.22 -128.63
N GLU A 44 -43.66 48.87 -128.39
CA GLU A 44 -42.61 48.97 -129.40
C GLU A 44 -42.34 47.64 -130.11
N ASN A 45 -41.83 47.69 -131.34
CA ASN A 45 -41.67 46.50 -132.18
C ASN A 45 -40.63 45.52 -131.57
N LYS A 46 -41.04 44.27 -131.32
CA LYS A 46 -40.30 43.20 -130.61
C LYS A 46 -40.14 43.39 -129.08
N GLU A 47 -40.90 44.29 -128.46
CA GLU A 47 -40.96 44.38 -126.99
C GLU A 47 -41.61 43.11 -126.39
N GLU A 48 -40.97 42.53 -125.37
CA GLU A 48 -41.51 41.38 -124.66
C GLU A 48 -42.45 41.88 -123.56
N VAL A 49 -43.75 41.58 -123.70
CA VAL A 49 -44.79 42.12 -122.81
C VAL A 49 -45.53 41.01 -122.07
N LEU A 50 -45.79 41.25 -120.78
CA LEU A 50 -46.62 40.36 -119.96
C LEU A 50 -48.09 40.77 -120.11
N ILE A 51 -48.91 39.82 -120.58
CA ILE A 51 -50.33 40.06 -120.83
C ILE A 51 -51.13 39.37 -119.73
N ILE A 52 -51.79 40.17 -118.91
CA ILE A 52 -52.59 39.70 -117.79
C ILE A 52 -54.08 39.79 -118.20
N PRO A 53 -54.85 38.69 -118.11
CA PRO A 53 -56.29 38.74 -118.32
C PRO A 53 -56.93 39.71 -117.34
N ASN A 54 -57.74 40.65 -117.85
CA ASN A 54 -58.34 41.69 -117.00
C ASN A 54 -59.23 41.10 -115.87
N SER A 55 -59.76 39.87 -116.07
CA SER A 55 -60.51 39.12 -115.06
C SER A 55 -59.70 38.72 -113.82
N GLU A 56 -58.39 38.86 -113.81
CA GLU A 56 -57.53 38.44 -112.70
C GLU A 56 -56.94 39.59 -111.86
N ILE A 57 -57.24 40.85 -112.21
CA ILE A 57 -56.71 42.04 -111.52
C ILE A 57 -57.27 42.20 -110.10
N GLU A 58 -58.52 41.80 -109.82
CA GLU A 58 -59.10 41.91 -108.48
C GLU A 58 -58.40 41.03 -107.43
N LYS A 59 -57.79 39.91 -107.86
CA LYS A 59 -57.02 39.01 -106.96
C LYS A 59 -55.77 39.68 -106.37
N PHE A 60 -55.26 40.75 -107.00
CA PHE A 60 -54.09 41.47 -106.50
C PHE A 60 -54.45 42.47 -105.38
N LYS A 61 -55.64 43.08 -105.41
CA LYS A 61 -56.07 44.02 -104.35
C LYS A 61 -56.37 43.30 -103.02
N SER A 62 -56.96 42.12 -103.08
CA SER A 62 -57.27 41.32 -101.88
C SER A 62 -56.03 40.90 -101.07
N ARG A 63 -54.87 40.75 -101.73
CA ARG A 63 -53.62 40.35 -101.05
C ARG A 63 -52.95 41.50 -100.29
N GLU A 64 -53.13 42.74 -100.71
CA GLU A 64 -52.60 43.90 -99.99
C GLU A 64 -53.31 44.09 -98.63
N GLU A 65 -54.62 43.86 -98.60
CA GLU A 65 -55.41 43.91 -97.37
C GLU A 65 -54.99 42.83 -96.36
N GLU A 66 -54.72 41.60 -96.82
CA GLU A 66 -54.20 40.50 -95.99
C GLU A 66 -52.84 40.84 -95.33
N ILE A 67 -51.95 41.51 -96.07
CA ILE A 67 -50.62 41.89 -95.57
C ILE A 67 -50.72 42.93 -94.45
N ILE A 68 -51.65 43.88 -94.56
CA ILE A 68 -51.86 44.90 -93.53
C ILE A 68 -52.37 44.28 -92.23
N VAL A 69 -53.34 43.35 -92.33
CA VAL A 69 -53.89 42.63 -91.17
C VAL A 69 -52.82 41.79 -90.47
N LEU A 70 -51.98 41.08 -91.23
CA LEU A 70 -50.86 40.29 -90.69
C LEU A 70 -49.82 41.16 -89.96
N ARG A 71 -49.55 42.37 -90.47
CA ARG A 71 -48.61 43.29 -89.82
C ARG A 71 -49.13 43.79 -88.47
N ILE A 72 -50.44 44.06 -88.37
CA ILE A 72 -51.08 44.45 -87.10
C ILE A 72 -51.06 43.29 -86.10
N ALA A 73 -51.40 42.08 -86.55
CA ALA A 73 -51.36 40.89 -85.70
C ALA A 73 -49.95 40.62 -85.13
N ASN A 74 -48.91 40.74 -85.97
CA ASN A 74 -47.52 40.59 -85.51
C ASN A 74 -47.13 41.66 -84.49
N TYR A 75 -47.56 42.91 -84.65
CA TYR A 75 -47.26 43.96 -83.68
C TYR A 75 -47.90 43.66 -82.32
N LEU A 76 -49.16 43.21 -82.31
CA LEU A 76 -49.86 42.83 -81.08
C LEU A 76 -49.19 41.64 -80.38
N HIS A 77 -48.77 40.62 -81.14
CA HIS A 77 -48.03 39.48 -80.57
C HIS A 77 -46.68 39.89 -79.99
N VAL A 78 -45.95 40.82 -80.63
CA VAL A 78 -44.67 41.31 -80.10
C VAL A 78 -44.88 42.06 -78.78
N GLU A 79 -45.93 42.87 -78.66
CA GLU A 79 -46.25 43.55 -77.39
C GLU A 79 -46.70 42.58 -76.29
N GLU A 80 -47.42 41.52 -76.65
CA GLU A 80 -47.80 40.46 -75.71
C GLU A 80 -46.58 39.66 -75.23
N VAL A 81 -45.65 39.33 -76.13
CA VAL A 81 -44.38 38.68 -75.78
C VAL A 81 -43.57 39.55 -74.82
N LYS A 82 -43.45 40.86 -75.07
CA LYS A 82 -42.74 41.77 -74.14
C LYS A 82 -43.37 41.79 -72.74
N LYS A 83 -44.71 41.85 -72.66
CA LYS A 83 -45.42 41.81 -71.37
C LYS A 83 -45.18 40.49 -70.64
N LEU A 84 -45.22 39.37 -71.35
CA LEU A 84 -44.96 38.06 -70.78
C LEU A 84 -43.50 37.92 -70.31
N GLU A 85 -42.54 38.45 -71.07
CA GLU A 85 -41.12 38.48 -70.68
C GLU A 85 -40.90 39.31 -69.41
N GLU A 86 -41.54 40.47 -69.29
CA GLU A 86 -41.44 41.34 -68.13
C GLU A 86 -42.11 40.73 -66.89
N GLN A 87 -43.25 40.05 -67.06
CA GLN A 87 -43.89 39.26 -66.00
C GLN A 87 -43.00 38.10 -65.54
N LEU A 88 -42.39 37.34 -66.46
CA LEU A 88 -41.51 36.23 -66.12
C LEU A 88 -40.30 36.70 -65.32
N LYS A 89 -39.70 37.83 -65.71
CA LYS A 89 -38.55 38.43 -65.02
C LYS A 89 -38.90 38.87 -63.59
N ASN A 90 -40.04 39.54 -63.41
CA ASN A 90 -40.48 40.02 -62.09
C ASN A 90 -40.92 38.87 -61.16
N THR A 91 -41.55 37.83 -61.70
CA THR A 91 -42.05 36.69 -60.90
C THR A 91 -40.90 35.80 -60.42
N ASN A 92 -39.82 35.67 -61.21
CA ASN A 92 -38.72 34.76 -60.89
C ASN A 92 -37.55 35.42 -60.13
N GLN A 93 -37.42 36.74 -60.09
CA GLN A 93 -36.29 37.37 -59.38
C GLN A 93 -36.49 37.45 -57.87
N ALA A 94 -37.67 37.89 -57.40
CA ALA A 94 -37.90 38.11 -55.98
C ALA A 94 -37.86 36.82 -55.12
N PRO A 95 -38.54 35.72 -55.49
CA PRO A 95 -38.52 34.49 -54.70
C PRO A 95 -37.15 33.82 -54.71
N THR A 96 -36.43 33.88 -55.84
CA THR A 96 -35.12 33.23 -55.98
C THR A 96 -34.05 33.92 -55.13
N LEU A 97 -34.07 35.24 -55.04
CA LEU A 97 -33.20 36.02 -54.13
C LEU A 97 -33.50 35.74 -52.65
N GLU A 98 -34.77 35.49 -52.29
CA GLU A 98 -35.16 35.10 -50.93
C GLU A 98 -34.67 33.70 -50.57
N PHE A 99 -34.88 32.70 -51.44
CA PHE A 99 -34.36 31.35 -51.22
C PHE A 99 -32.83 31.31 -51.19
N GLU A 100 -32.15 32.13 -52.01
CA GLU A 100 -30.70 32.20 -52.03
C GLU A 100 -30.14 32.81 -50.74
N LYS A 101 -30.82 33.80 -50.15
CA LYS A 101 -30.50 34.30 -48.80
C LYS A 101 -30.70 33.22 -47.74
N GLU A 102 -31.84 32.53 -47.75
CA GLU A 102 -32.16 31.48 -46.78
C GLU A 102 -31.15 30.32 -46.86
N ILE A 103 -30.75 29.90 -48.06
CA ILE A 103 -29.71 28.88 -48.27
C ILE A 103 -28.36 29.35 -47.70
N ASN A 104 -27.99 30.61 -47.89
CA ASN A 104 -26.73 31.14 -47.37
C ASN A 104 -26.75 31.27 -45.84
N GLU A 105 -27.89 31.65 -45.25
CA GLU A 105 -28.09 31.66 -43.80
C GLU A 105 -28.01 30.25 -43.21
N LEU A 106 -28.67 29.27 -43.83
CA LEU A 106 -28.60 27.87 -43.41
C LEU A 106 -27.18 27.29 -43.53
N LYS A 107 -26.44 27.62 -44.60
CA LYS A 107 -25.02 27.24 -44.73
C LYS A 107 -24.16 27.84 -43.63
N ALA A 108 -24.38 29.12 -43.31
CA ALA A 108 -23.66 29.77 -42.21
C ALA A 108 -24.03 29.15 -40.85
N GLU A 109 -25.29 28.74 -40.65
CA GLU A 109 -25.71 28.05 -39.43
C GLU A 109 -25.11 26.65 -39.31
N ILE A 110 -25.05 25.88 -40.41
CA ILE A 110 -24.38 24.57 -40.46
C ILE A 110 -22.91 24.73 -40.10
N ALA A 111 -22.19 25.68 -40.71
CA ALA A 111 -20.79 25.93 -40.41
C ALA A 111 -20.55 26.27 -38.93
N ARG A 112 -21.42 27.10 -38.32
CA ARG A 112 -21.35 27.41 -36.88
C ARG A 112 -21.63 26.18 -36.01
N LYS A 113 -22.57 25.32 -36.41
CA LYS A 113 -22.87 24.07 -35.68
C LYS A 113 -21.72 23.08 -35.77
N ASP A 114 -21.06 22.99 -36.93
CA ASP A 114 -19.90 22.12 -37.13
C ASP A 114 -18.70 22.60 -36.28
N GLU A 115 -18.44 23.91 -36.22
CA GLU A 115 -17.43 24.49 -35.32
C GLU A 115 -17.76 24.20 -33.85
N ALA A 116 -19.01 24.43 -33.43
CA ALA A 116 -19.44 24.16 -32.06
C ALA A 116 -19.35 22.67 -31.69
N LEU A 117 -19.66 21.77 -32.63
CA LEU A 117 -19.54 20.33 -32.44
C LEU A 117 -18.07 19.94 -32.25
N SER A 118 -17.18 20.43 -33.12
CA SER A 118 -15.73 20.21 -33.01
C SER A 118 -15.16 20.72 -31.69
N GLU A 119 -15.57 21.91 -31.22
CA GLU A 119 -15.18 22.42 -29.91
C GLU A 119 -15.67 21.53 -28.76
N MET A 120 -16.91 21.04 -28.84
CA MET A 120 -17.48 20.17 -27.82
C MET A 120 -16.78 18.80 -27.79
N GLU A 121 -16.48 18.22 -28.94
CA GLU A 121 -15.71 16.98 -29.05
C GLU A 121 -14.32 17.14 -28.44
N ASN A 122 -13.62 18.24 -28.76
CA ASN A 122 -12.31 18.52 -28.19
C ASN A 122 -12.37 18.70 -26.66
N LYS A 123 -13.36 19.43 -26.14
CA LYS A 123 -13.57 19.58 -24.68
C LYS A 123 -13.86 18.23 -24.03
N TYR A 124 -14.69 17.41 -24.65
CA TYR A 124 -14.99 16.06 -24.15
C TYR A 124 -13.75 15.18 -24.10
N GLN A 125 -12.97 15.12 -25.19
CA GLN A 125 -11.75 14.32 -25.26
C GLN A 125 -10.72 14.76 -24.22
N ASN A 126 -10.47 16.06 -24.10
CA ASN A 126 -9.53 16.59 -23.12
C ASN A 126 -9.98 16.28 -21.68
N LEU A 127 -11.24 16.57 -21.34
CA LEU A 127 -11.77 16.31 -20.00
C LEU A 127 -11.78 14.81 -19.68
N HIS A 128 -12.13 13.96 -20.65
CA HIS A 128 -12.15 12.52 -20.50
C HIS A 128 -10.74 11.98 -20.28
N GLN A 129 -9.77 12.41 -21.07
CA GLN A 129 -8.38 12.00 -20.98
C GLN A 129 -7.75 12.44 -19.66
N ASP A 130 -7.90 13.73 -19.29
CA ASP A 130 -7.34 14.28 -18.05
C ASP A 130 -7.92 13.59 -16.81
N ASN A 131 -9.23 13.36 -16.78
CA ASN A 131 -9.87 12.64 -15.68
C ASN A 131 -9.41 11.18 -15.61
N ILE A 132 -9.31 10.49 -16.74
CA ILE A 132 -8.83 9.10 -16.77
C ILE A 132 -7.39 9.01 -16.26
N ASP A 133 -6.51 9.90 -16.71
CA ASP A 133 -5.10 9.86 -16.32
C ASP A 133 -4.91 10.25 -14.85
N SER A 134 -5.72 11.20 -14.35
CA SER A 134 -5.76 11.54 -12.92
C SER A 134 -6.22 10.34 -12.07
N LEU A 135 -7.34 9.71 -12.44
CA LEU A 135 -7.87 8.54 -11.74
C LEU A 135 -6.90 7.34 -11.77
N LYS A 136 -6.21 7.11 -12.89
CA LYS A 136 -5.17 6.07 -12.98
C LYS A 136 -4.05 6.32 -11.99
N LYS A 137 -3.52 7.56 -11.94
CA LYS A 137 -2.45 7.94 -10.98
C LYS A 137 -2.91 7.79 -9.54
N GLU A 138 -4.13 8.20 -9.23
CA GLU A 138 -4.69 8.05 -7.88
C GLU A 138 -4.82 6.57 -7.50
N ASN A 139 -5.29 5.72 -8.42
CA ASN A 139 -5.45 4.29 -8.19
C ASN A 139 -4.09 3.58 -8.01
N GLU A 140 -3.05 3.96 -8.76
CA GLU A 140 -1.68 3.48 -8.55
C GLU A 140 -1.16 3.89 -7.17
N ASN A 141 -1.36 5.14 -6.76
CA ASN A 141 -0.94 5.63 -5.44
C ASN A 141 -1.67 4.87 -4.31
N ILE A 142 -2.97 4.61 -4.46
CA ILE A 142 -3.74 3.82 -3.50
C ILE A 142 -3.20 2.39 -3.43
N LYS A 143 -2.90 1.74 -4.56
CA LYS A 143 -2.29 0.40 -4.58
C LYS A 143 -0.95 0.37 -3.86
N ASP A 144 -0.10 1.36 -4.08
CA ASP A 144 1.20 1.46 -3.41
C ASP A 144 1.05 1.64 -1.90
N LYS A 145 0.14 2.51 -1.46
CA LYS A 145 -0.18 2.69 -0.03
C LYS A 145 -0.72 1.41 0.58
N HIS A 146 -1.62 0.71 -0.12
CA HIS A 146 -2.18 -0.54 0.35
C HIS A 146 -1.11 -1.62 0.51
N SER A 147 -0.21 -1.77 -0.47
CA SER A 147 0.92 -2.70 -0.40
C SER A 147 1.82 -2.42 0.81
N LYS A 148 2.17 -1.14 1.04
CA LYS A 148 2.96 -0.73 2.22
C LYS A 148 2.27 -1.08 3.54
N LEU A 149 0.95 -0.86 3.63
CA LEU A 149 0.17 -1.20 4.82
C LEU A 149 0.11 -2.71 5.07
N ILE A 150 0.06 -3.54 4.03
CA ILE A 150 0.12 -5.01 4.18
C ILE A 150 1.46 -5.41 4.82
N VAL A 151 2.57 -4.92 4.27
CA VAL A 151 3.92 -5.22 4.79
C VAL A 151 4.09 -4.73 6.23
N GLU A 152 3.60 -3.52 6.55
CA GLU A 152 3.65 -2.99 7.91
C GLU A 152 2.83 -3.86 8.88
N ASN A 153 1.64 -4.32 8.48
CA ASN A 153 0.79 -5.17 9.29
C ASN A 153 1.44 -6.55 9.55
N GLU A 154 2.07 -7.15 8.55
CA GLU A 154 2.83 -8.41 8.73
C GLU A 154 4.02 -8.23 9.69
N ASN A 155 4.74 -7.11 9.57
CA ASN A 155 5.81 -6.77 10.50
C ASN A 155 5.30 -6.59 11.93
N LEU A 156 4.16 -5.91 12.12
CA LEU A 156 3.54 -5.74 13.43
C LEU A 156 3.07 -7.08 14.03
N LYS A 157 2.47 -7.97 13.22
CA LYS A 157 2.11 -9.33 13.66
C LYS A 157 3.33 -10.10 14.15
N THR A 158 4.44 -10.03 13.41
CA THR A 158 5.70 -10.69 13.78
C THR A 158 6.24 -10.14 15.10
N LYS A 159 6.29 -8.81 15.25
CA LYS A 159 6.71 -8.16 16.51
C LYS A 159 5.82 -8.58 17.68
N PHE A 160 4.50 -8.66 17.47
CA PHE A 160 3.56 -9.08 18.50
C PHE A 160 3.81 -10.52 18.98
N VAL A 161 4.06 -11.46 18.04
CA VAL A 161 4.39 -12.85 18.38
C VAL A 161 5.71 -12.93 19.16
N ASN A 162 6.72 -12.16 18.77
CA ASN A 162 7.99 -12.11 19.48
C ASN A 162 7.83 -11.58 20.91
N ILE A 163 7.12 -10.47 21.09
CA ILE A 163 6.84 -9.89 22.42
C ILE A 163 6.06 -10.88 23.29
N LYS A 164 5.06 -11.57 22.73
CA LYS A 164 4.30 -12.59 23.46
C LYS A 164 5.22 -13.72 23.95
N THR A 165 6.15 -14.16 23.10
CA THR A 165 7.10 -15.24 23.43
C THR A 165 8.10 -14.80 24.50
N GLU A 166 8.64 -13.58 24.39
CA GLU A 166 9.53 -12.99 25.38
C GLU A 166 8.84 -12.85 26.75
N ASN A 167 7.57 -12.44 26.76
CA ASN A 167 6.79 -12.32 27.99
C ASN A 167 6.59 -13.67 28.70
N GLU A 168 6.30 -14.75 27.96
CA GLU A 168 6.19 -16.10 28.55
C GLU A 168 7.54 -16.61 29.07
N ASN A 169 8.63 -16.30 28.38
CA ASN A 169 9.99 -16.60 28.87
C ASN A 169 10.32 -15.84 30.16
N LEU A 170 9.95 -14.56 30.25
CA LEU A 170 10.12 -13.75 31.45
C LEU A 170 9.28 -14.28 32.63
N LYS A 171 8.03 -14.68 32.40
CA LYS A 171 7.20 -15.33 33.43
C LYS A 171 7.85 -16.61 33.96
N THR A 172 8.41 -17.42 33.08
CA THR A 172 9.10 -18.67 33.46
C THR A 172 10.34 -18.38 34.31
N LYS A 173 11.18 -17.43 33.88
CA LYS A 173 12.35 -16.98 34.66
C LYS A 173 11.96 -16.43 36.02
N TYR A 174 10.91 -15.61 36.08
CA TYR A 174 10.40 -15.06 37.33
C TYR A 174 9.94 -16.16 38.31
N SER A 175 9.21 -17.15 37.83
CA SER A 175 8.80 -18.30 38.65
C SER A 175 10.00 -19.08 39.19
N SER A 176 11.02 -19.33 38.36
CA SER A 176 12.25 -19.99 38.79
C SER A 176 12.99 -19.21 39.88
N ILE A 177 13.14 -17.89 39.71
CA ILE A 177 13.79 -17.02 40.71
C ILE A 177 12.99 -17.01 42.02
N LYS A 178 11.66 -17.01 41.94
CA LYS A 178 10.78 -17.06 43.12
C LYS A 178 10.98 -18.35 43.91
N GLU A 179 11.12 -19.49 43.23
CA GLU A 179 11.39 -20.78 43.86
C GLU A 179 12.78 -20.84 44.48
N GLU A 180 13.80 -20.37 43.76
CA GLU A 180 15.17 -20.28 44.26
C GLU A 180 15.24 -19.41 45.54
N ASN A 181 14.56 -18.26 45.55
CA ASN A 181 14.50 -17.40 46.73
C ASN A 181 13.81 -18.08 47.92
N LYS A 182 12.75 -18.86 47.68
CA LYS A 182 12.11 -19.67 48.72
C LYS A 182 13.11 -20.69 49.31
N ASN A 183 13.84 -21.39 48.45
CA ASN A 183 14.84 -22.37 48.86
C ASN A 183 16.00 -21.72 49.64
N LEU A 184 16.47 -20.55 49.21
CA LEU A 184 17.50 -19.78 49.93
C LEU A 184 17.01 -19.34 51.31
N LYS A 185 15.75 -18.88 51.44
CA LYS A 185 15.16 -18.55 52.74
C LYS A 185 15.14 -19.75 53.68
N THR A 186 14.75 -20.92 53.19
CA THR A 186 14.76 -22.16 54.00
C THR A 186 16.18 -22.51 54.43
N LYS A 187 17.16 -22.50 53.51
CA LYS A 187 18.58 -22.75 53.85
C LYS A 187 19.11 -21.77 54.90
N CYS A 188 18.76 -20.49 54.79
CA CYS A 188 19.17 -19.47 55.76
C CYS A 188 18.55 -19.72 57.15
N SER A 189 17.28 -20.14 57.21
CA SER A 189 16.63 -20.53 58.47
C SER A 189 17.36 -21.72 59.12
N ASN A 190 17.64 -22.76 58.36
CA ASN A 190 18.34 -23.96 58.86
C ASN A 190 19.74 -23.61 59.38
N LEU A 191 20.51 -22.80 58.64
CA LEU A 191 21.83 -22.34 59.08
C LEU A 191 21.76 -21.54 60.39
N LYS A 192 20.70 -20.75 60.59
CA LYS A 192 20.49 -20.00 61.83
C LYS A 192 20.23 -20.93 63.01
N GLU A 193 19.45 -21.99 62.81
CA GLU A 193 19.19 -23.02 63.81
C GLU A 193 20.45 -23.82 64.15
N GLU A 194 21.20 -24.28 63.14
CA GLU A 194 22.49 -24.96 63.32
C GLU A 194 23.48 -24.09 64.09
N HIS A 195 23.60 -22.81 63.74
CA HIS A 195 24.46 -21.87 64.47
C HIS A 195 24.03 -21.71 65.94
N SER A 196 22.72 -21.67 66.23
CA SER A 196 22.22 -21.63 67.61
C SER A 196 22.60 -22.89 68.38
N SER A 197 22.42 -24.06 67.76
CA SER A 197 22.77 -25.35 68.37
C SER A 197 24.28 -25.47 68.64
N ILE A 198 25.12 -25.05 67.70
CA ILE A 198 26.58 -25.01 67.87
C ILE A 198 26.96 -24.08 69.02
N ARG A 199 26.33 -22.90 69.11
CA ARG A 199 26.58 -21.94 70.19
C ARG A 199 26.21 -22.51 71.56
N GLU A 200 25.08 -23.20 71.66
CA GLU A 200 24.67 -23.87 72.89
C GLU A 200 25.66 -24.98 73.28
N SER A 201 26.07 -25.80 72.32
CA SER A 201 27.08 -26.84 72.53
C SER A 201 28.41 -26.26 73.00
N TYR A 202 28.87 -25.18 72.38
CA TYR A 202 30.07 -24.46 72.80
C TYR A 202 29.97 -23.96 74.25
N ASN A 203 28.84 -23.34 74.62
CA ASN A 203 28.62 -22.89 76.00
C ASN A 203 28.67 -24.04 77.00
N GLN A 204 28.07 -25.19 76.67
CA GLN A 204 28.12 -26.38 77.51
C GLN A 204 29.55 -26.92 77.69
N VAL A 205 30.34 -26.95 76.62
CA VAL A 205 31.76 -27.33 76.68
C VAL A 205 32.55 -26.34 77.53
N SER A 206 32.31 -25.04 77.39
CA SER A 206 32.96 -24.00 78.19
C SER A 206 32.68 -24.19 79.69
N ILE A 207 31.41 -24.44 80.06
CA ILE A 207 31.03 -24.68 81.46
C ILE A 207 31.73 -25.92 82.01
N LYS A 208 31.75 -27.02 81.25
CA LYS A 208 32.47 -28.25 81.65
C LYS A 208 33.96 -27.98 81.83
N TYR A 209 34.57 -27.22 80.93
CA TYR A 209 35.98 -26.86 81.03
C TYR A 209 36.27 -26.06 82.31
N ASP A 210 35.44 -25.06 82.64
CA ASP A 210 35.61 -24.27 83.86
C ASP A 210 35.44 -25.13 85.12
N HIS A 211 34.50 -26.08 85.10
CA HIS A 211 34.31 -27.03 86.19
C HIS A 211 35.53 -27.94 86.38
N LEU A 212 36.04 -28.57 85.30
CA LEU A 212 37.26 -29.38 85.37
C LEU A 212 38.47 -28.56 85.84
N LYS A 213 38.56 -27.31 85.42
CA LYS A 213 39.64 -26.41 85.84
C LYS A 213 39.60 -26.16 87.36
N GLN A 214 38.41 -25.96 87.93
CA GLN A 214 38.24 -25.83 89.37
C GLN A 214 38.55 -27.14 90.11
N GLU A 215 38.06 -28.27 89.61
CA GLU A 215 38.32 -29.59 90.22
C GLU A 215 39.82 -29.91 90.25
N ASN A 216 40.54 -29.61 89.17
CA ASN A 216 41.99 -29.74 89.11
C ASN A 216 42.71 -28.82 90.11
N LEU A 217 42.22 -27.59 90.30
CA LEU A 217 42.78 -26.68 91.30
C LEU A 217 42.58 -27.24 92.72
N ASN A 218 41.37 -27.69 93.04
CA ASN A 218 41.07 -28.30 94.34
C ASN A 218 41.93 -29.54 94.59
N THR A 219 42.09 -30.40 93.57
CA THR A 219 42.95 -31.59 93.66
C THR A 219 44.40 -31.21 93.95
N LYS A 220 44.93 -30.17 93.29
CA LYS A 220 46.29 -29.65 93.57
C LYS A 220 46.41 -29.13 95.00
N THR A 221 45.40 -28.42 95.51
CA THR A 221 45.39 -27.94 96.89
C THR A 221 45.40 -29.11 97.88
N SER A 222 44.50 -30.09 97.72
CA SER A 222 44.48 -31.27 98.60
C SER A 222 45.78 -32.07 98.55
N TYR A 223 46.41 -32.16 97.38
CA TYR A 223 47.74 -32.80 97.27
C TYR A 223 48.81 -32.06 98.09
N ALA A 224 48.82 -30.72 98.04
CA ALA A 224 49.74 -29.92 98.84
C ALA A 224 49.50 -30.09 100.35
N GLU A 225 48.23 -30.10 100.78
CA GLU A 225 47.85 -30.34 102.18
C GLU A 225 48.32 -31.73 102.67
N ILE A 226 48.11 -32.78 101.87
CA ILE A 226 48.58 -34.13 102.20
C ILE A 226 50.12 -34.16 102.31
N TYR A 227 50.81 -33.46 101.41
CA TYR A 227 52.27 -33.37 101.44
C TYR A 227 52.76 -32.72 102.75
N GLU A 228 52.14 -31.62 103.17
CA GLU A 228 52.46 -30.94 104.45
C GLU A 228 52.18 -31.84 105.67
N ILE A 229 51.04 -32.57 105.66
CA ILE A 229 50.71 -33.53 106.72
C ILE A 229 51.75 -34.65 106.79
N ASN A 230 52.18 -35.20 105.65
CA ASN A 230 53.22 -36.23 105.61
C ASN A 230 54.54 -35.71 106.16
N GLU A 231 54.95 -34.48 105.83
CA GLU A 231 56.17 -33.88 106.38
C GLU A 231 56.08 -33.72 107.91
N SER A 232 54.90 -33.37 108.43
CA SER A 232 54.67 -33.31 109.88
C SER A 232 54.73 -34.70 110.52
N LEU A 233 54.13 -35.71 109.89
CA LEU A 233 54.15 -37.10 110.37
C LEU A 233 55.57 -37.68 110.40
N GLU A 234 56.40 -37.36 109.41
CA GLU A 234 57.82 -37.75 109.39
C GLU A 234 58.56 -37.15 110.60
N LYS A 235 58.33 -35.88 110.93
CA LYS A 235 58.92 -35.22 112.11
C LYS A 235 58.43 -35.83 113.44
N ASP A 236 57.14 -36.14 113.52
CA ASP A 236 56.56 -36.80 114.70
C ASP A 236 57.14 -38.21 114.86
N TYR A 237 57.33 -38.94 113.76
CA TYR A 237 57.97 -40.26 113.76
C TYR A 237 59.42 -40.21 114.23
N ASP A 238 60.21 -39.26 113.73
CA ASP A 238 61.60 -39.05 114.15
C ASP A 238 61.66 -38.70 115.64
N SER A 239 60.77 -37.85 116.12
CA SER A 239 60.68 -37.48 117.54
C SER A 239 60.34 -38.68 118.44
N LEU A 240 59.38 -39.52 118.01
CA LEU A 240 59.02 -40.74 118.74
C LEU A 240 60.17 -41.77 118.74
N LEU A 241 60.95 -41.84 117.67
CA LEU A 241 62.12 -42.70 117.57
C LEU A 241 63.20 -42.25 118.57
N ASP A 242 63.42 -40.94 118.70
CA ASP A 242 64.33 -40.37 119.70
C ASP A 242 63.86 -40.69 121.12
N GLU A 243 62.57 -40.49 121.44
CA GLU A 243 61.98 -40.85 122.74
C GLU A 243 62.11 -42.36 123.05
N TYR A 244 61.93 -43.22 122.05
CA TYR A 244 62.11 -44.65 122.19
C TYR A 244 63.57 -45.00 122.53
N ASN A 245 64.54 -44.40 121.83
CA ASN A 245 65.95 -44.62 122.09
C ASN A 245 66.33 -44.16 123.52
N ASP A 246 65.84 -42.99 123.95
CA ASP A 246 66.01 -42.49 125.31
C ASP A 246 65.45 -43.47 126.37
N LEU A 247 64.30 -44.08 126.09
CA LEU A 247 63.69 -45.06 126.99
C LEU A 247 64.49 -46.37 127.04
N VAL A 248 65.02 -46.81 125.91
CA VAL A 248 65.91 -47.97 125.82
C VAL A 248 67.18 -47.73 126.64
N ASP A 249 67.79 -46.55 126.54
CA ASP A 249 68.97 -46.19 127.32
C ASP A 249 68.67 -46.20 128.83
N LYS A 250 67.57 -45.57 129.26
CA LYS A 250 67.13 -45.62 130.67
C LYS A 250 66.83 -47.04 131.14
N PHE A 251 66.26 -47.90 130.29
CA PHE A 251 66.01 -49.29 130.64
C PHE A 251 67.32 -50.05 130.85
N ASN A 252 68.31 -49.84 129.99
CA ASN A 252 69.64 -50.43 130.14
C ASN A 252 70.31 -49.96 131.44
N ASP A 253 70.25 -48.66 131.75
CA ASP A 253 70.78 -48.10 133.00
C ASP A 253 70.14 -48.77 134.24
N VAL A 254 68.80 -48.89 134.27
CA VAL A 254 68.07 -49.54 135.37
C VAL A 254 68.40 -51.03 135.45
N GLN A 255 68.59 -51.70 134.31
CA GLN A 255 68.99 -53.10 134.28
C GLN A 255 70.39 -53.31 134.89
N ASP A 256 71.33 -52.40 134.60
CA ASP A 256 72.66 -52.40 135.18
C ASP A 256 72.63 -52.09 136.69
N GLU A 257 71.83 -51.11 137.12
CA GLU A 257 71.59 -50.84 138.54
C GLU A 257 71.01 -52.06 139.28
N LEU A 258 70.01 -52.73 138.69
CA LEU A 258 69.39 -53.93 139.25
C LEU A 258 70.39 -55.08 139.38
N TYR A 259 71.23 -55.27 138.36
CA TYR A 259 72.31 -56.26 138.39
C TYR A 259 73.27 -55.98 139.56
N ASN A 260 73.75 -54.74 139.67
CA ASN A 260 74.62 -54.31 140.77
C ASN A 260 73.96 -54.53 142.14
N LEU A 261 72.69 -54.14 142.30
CA LEU A 261 71.95 -54.31 143.55
C LEU A 261 71.83 -55.79 143.96
N LYS A 262 71.53 -56.67 143.00
CA LYS A 262 71.42 -58.12 143.23
C LYS A 262 72.75 -58.73 143.66
N THR A 263 73.87 -58.26 143.10
CA THR A 263 75.21 -58.70 143.52
C THR A 263 75.53 -58.23 144.94
N HIS A 264 75.19 -56.98 145.28
CA HIS A 264 75.34 -56.46 146.64
C HIS A 264 74.49 -57.22 147.65
N GLN A 265 73.21 -57.46 147.35
CA GLN A 265 72.32 -58.25 148.20
C GLN A 265 72.86 -59.67 148.42
N SER A 266 73.32 -60.33 147.36
CA SER A 266 73.93 -61.67 147.48
C SER A 266 75.18 -61.65 148.37
N ARG A 267 75.98 -60.57 148.29
CA ARG A 267 77.14 -60.36 149.16
C ARG A 267 76.75 -60.13 150.61
N ASP A 268 75.73 -59.30 150.85
CA ASP A 268 75.26 -58.95 152.19
C ASP A 268 74.56 -60.14 152.86
N ASP A 269 73.75 -60.92 152.13
CA ASP A 269 73.14 -62.17 152.61
C ASP A 269 74.21 -63.21 152.98
N TYR A 270 75.29 -63.31 152.20
CA TYR A 270 76.45 -64.15 152.51
C TYR A 270 77.14 -63.69 153.81
N ILE A 271 77.35 -62.38 153.98
CA ILE A 271 77.92 -61.80 155.21
C ILE A 271 76.99 -62.07 156.41
N ALA A 272 75.70 -61.82 156.28
CA ALA A 272 74.71 -62.03 157.33
C ALA A 272 74.63 -63.50 157.76
N SER A 273 74.67 -64.43 156.81
CA SER A 273 74.71 -65.88 157.09
C SER A 273 75.98 -66.26 157.86
N ARG A 274 77.15 -65.75 157.45
CA ARG A 274 78.43 -65.92 158.17
C ARG A 274 78.39 -65.36 159.60
N VAL A 275 77.80 -64.18 159.79
CA VAL A 275 77.64 -63.56 161.12
C VAL A 275 76.67 -64.37 161.98
N LYS A 276 75.58 -64.88 161.42
CA LYS A 276 74.61 -65.73 162.11
C LYS A 276 75.23 -67.05 162.56
N GLU A 277 76.00 -67.72 161.70
CA GLU A 277 76.80 -68.89 162.09
C GLU A 277 77.76 -68.57 163.25
N PHE A 278 78.43 -67.42 163.18
CA PHE A 278 79.33 -66.99 164.25
C PHE A 278 78.60 -66.75 165.59
N MET A 279 77.38 -66.21 165.55
CA MET A 279 76.57 -65.96 166.76
C MET A 279 75.94 -67.24 167.34
N LEU A 280 75.48 -68.18 166.50
CA LEU A 280 74.87 -69.44 166.94
C LEU A 280 75.89 -70.44 167.51
N ASN A 281 77.14 -70.42 167.06
CA ASN A 281 78.21 -71.26 167.60
C ASN A 281 78.76 -70.78 168.97
N ARG A 282 78.10 -69.81 169.62
CA ARG A 282 78.48 -69.24 170.93
C ARG A 282 77.49 -69.51 172.08
N SER A 283 76.42 -70.27 171.85
CA SER A 283 75.52 -70.83 172.88
C SER A 283 75.85 -72.29 173.17
#